data_AF-A0AA88RQ51-F1
#
_entry.id   AF-A0AA88RQ51-F1
#
_cell.length_a   1.000
_cell.length_b   1.000
_cell.length_c   1.000
_cell.angle_alpha   90.00
_cell.angle_beta   90.00
_cell.angle_gamma   90.00
#
_symmetry.space_group_name_H-M   'P 1'
#
loop_
_entity.id
_entity.type
_entity.pdbx_description
1 polymer ?
#
loop_
_entity_poly.entity_id
_entity_poly.type
_entity_poly.pdbx_seq_one_letter_code
_entity_poly.pdbx_strand_id
1 'polypeptide(L)'
;MFSKAELMTKLFLQQQKGCGTSSVPVKMTATIQVLKKAGRPSERLVSHENCTFKKSMQHECVHVHEITEAAGTEEAEADAEYDSALKEAIKGVQDVVTAINEHLEEVRYEIEALEAV
;
A
#
# COMPACT_ATOMS: atom_id res chain seq x y z
N MET A 1 -24.67 16.09 -1.89
CA MET A 1 -24.36 14.77 -2.50
C MET A 1 -22.92 14.45 -2.14
N PHE A 2 -22.67 13.34 -1.44
CA PHE A 2 -21.30 12.98 -1.05
C PHE A 2 -20.53 12.49 -2.28
N SER A 3 -19.29 12.94 -2.41
CA SER A 3 -18.38 12.47 -3.46
C SER A 3 -18.17 10.96 -3.32
N LYS A 4 -17.98 10.26 -4.44
CA LYS A 4 -17.68 8.82 -4.45
C LYS A 4 -16.44 8.49 -3.61
N ALA A 5 -15.49 9.43 -3.51
CA ALA A 5 -14.32 9.33 -2.63
C ALA A 5 -14.71 9.41 -1.15
N GLU A 6 -15.58 10.35 -0.77
CA GLU A 6 -16.08 10.49 0.61
C GLU A 6 -16.90 9.27 1.05
N LEU A 7 -17.68 8.67 0.14
CA LEU A 7 -18.43 7.45 0.41
C LEU A 7 -17.52 6.24 0.63
N MET A 8 -16.43 6.11 -0.13
CA MET A 8 -15.44 5.06 0.05
C MET A 8 -14.67 5.23 1.38
N THR A 9 -14.29 6.46 1.72
CA THR A 9 -13.63 6.74 3.01
C THR A 9 -14.57 6.47 4.18
N LYS A 10 -15.86 6.81 4.06
CA LYS A 10 -16.87 6.53 5.09
C LYS A 10 -17.15 5.03 5.23
N LEU A 11 -17.23 4.28 4.14
CA LEU A 11 -17.37 2.82 4.18
C LEU A 11 -16.16 2.17 4.88
N PHE A 12 -14.95 2.61 4.53
CA PHE A 12 -13.71 2.10 5.11
C PHE A 12 -13.63 2.38 6.62
N LEU A 13 -14.01 3.59 7.05
CA LEU A 13 -14.07 3.97 8.46
C LEU A 13 -15.19 3.23 9.23
N GLN A 14 -16.33 2.97 8.60
CA GLN A 14 -17.44 2.22 9.20
C GLN A 14 -17.07 0.74 9.39
N GLN A 15 -16.30 0.18 8.47
CA GLN A 15 -15.81 -1.20 8.56
C GLN A 15 -14.71 -1.37 9.63
N GLN A 16 -13.92 -0.32 9.90
CA GLN A 16 -12.95 -0.30 11.01
C GLN A 16 -13.59 -0.20 12.40
N LYS A 17 -14.77 0.41 12.53
CA LYS A 17 -15.44 0.60 13.84
C LYS A 17 -16.13 -0.66 14.38
N GLY A 18 -16.30 -1.71 13.57
CA GLY A 18 -17.04 -2.92 13.95
C GLY A 18 -16.21 -4.11 14.44
N CYS A 19 -14.88 -4.05 14.40
CA CYS A 19 -14.04 -5.24 14.60
C CYS A 19 -13.05 -5.03 15.76
N GLY A 20 -13.48 -5.40 16.96
CA GLY A 20 -12.57 -5.62 18.09
C GLY A 20 -11.66 -6.82 17.79
N THR A 21 -10.37 -6.63 18.02
CA THR A 21 -9.32 -7.66 18.20
C THR A 21 -8.83 -8.51 17.01
N SER A 22 -9.21 -8.26 15.74
CA SER A 22 -8.56 -8.92 14.58
C SER A 22 -8.12 -7.98 13.45
N SER A 23 -8.04 -6.67 13.73
CA SER A 23 -7.96 -5.60 12.71
C SER A 23 -6.59 -5.40 12.05
N VAL A 24 -5.51 -5.98 12.58
CA VAL A 24 -4.14 -5.73 12.08
C VAL A 24 -3.88 -6.37 10.70
N PRO A 25 -4.12 -7.68 10.47
CA PRO A 25 -3.87 -8.29 9.17
C PRO A 25 -4.72 -7.69 8.05
N VAL A 26 -5.98 -7.34 8.33
CA VAL A 26 -6.87 -6.71 7.34
C VAL A 26 -6.39 -5.30 6.99
N LYS A 27 -5.91 -4.53 7.98
CA LYS A 27 -5.37 -3.19 7.75
C LYS A 27 -4.08 -3.24 6.93
N MET A 28 -3.15 -4.13 7.26
CA MET A 28 -1.87 -4.22 6.54
C MET A 28 -2.04 -4.74 5.12
N THR A 29 -2.90 -5.75 4.90
CA THR A 29 -3.24 -6.22 3.55
C THR A 29 -3.94 -5.15 2.71
N ALA A 30 -4.86 -4.37 3.30
CA ALA A 30 -5.47 -3.23 2.64
C ALA A 30 -4.44 -2.14 2.28
N THR A 31 -3.49 -1.84 3.17
CA THR A 31 -2.38 -0.92 2.90
C THR A 31 -1.52 -1.39 1.73
N ILE A 32 -1.16 -2.68 1.68
CA ILE A 32 -0.42 -3.27 0.55
C ILE A 32 -1.18 -3.09 -0.77
N GLN A 33 -2.49 -3.34 -0.79
CA GLN A 33 -3.31 -3.19 -2.00
C GLN A 33 -3.39 -1.73 -2.47
N VAL A 34 -3.58 -0.80 -1.54
CA VAL A 34 -3.62 0.64 -1.85
C VAL A 34 -2.28 1.10 -2.41
N LEU A 35 -1.16 0.73 -1.77
CA LEU A 35 0.18 1.08 -2.23
C LEU A 35 0.46 0.50 -3.63
N LYS A 36 0.24 -0.79 -3.83
CA LYS A 36 0.42 -1.44 -5.15
C LYS A 36 -0.42 -0.80 -6.25
N LYS A 37 -1.64 -0.34 -5.94
CA LYS A 37 -2.50 0.35 -6.90
C LYS A 37 -2.04 1.78 -7.18
N ALA A 38 -1.50 2.48 -6.18
CA ALA A 38 -0.95 3.83 -6.34
C ALA A 38 0.36 3.85 -7.14
N GLY A 39 1.08 2.73 -7.17
CA GLY A 39 2.36 2.58 -7.86
C GLY A 39 3.48 3.37 -7.18
N ARG A 40 4.73 3.08 -7.56
CA ARG A 40 5.86 3.93 -7.19
C ARG A 40 5.66 5.33 -7.78
N PRO A 41 5.87 6.40 -7.02
CA PRO A 41 5.81 7.78 -7.53
C PRO A 41 6.56 7.97 -8.85
N SER A 42 7.78 7.43 -8.97
CA SER A 42 8.60 7.49 -10.19
C SER A 42 8.08 6.67 -11.39
N GLU A 43 7.20 5.69 -11.17
CA GLU A 43 6.65 4.81 -12.21
C GLU A 43 5.23 5.22 -12.64
N ARG A 44 4.67 6.29 -12.07
CA ARG A 44 3.32 6.73 -12.40
C ARG A 44 3.25 7.17 -13.87
N LEU A 45 2.30 6.60 -14.60
CA LEU A 45 2.02 6.96 -15.99
C LEU A 45 1.66 8.46 -16.07
N VAL A 46 2.50 9.22 -16.76
CA VAL A 46 2.28 10.64 -17.02
C VAL A 46 1.30 10.81 -18.18
N SER A 47 0.23 11.57 -17.98
CA SER A 47 -0.73 11.85 -19.05
C SER A 47 -0.15 12.90 -20.01
N HIS A 48 -0.10 12.56 -21.30
CA HIS A 48 0.37 13.46 -22.35
C HIS A 48 -0.76 14.31 -22.97
N GLU A 49 -1.94 14.35 -22.34
CA GLU A 49 -3.13 15.05 -22.88
C GLU A 49 -2.90 16.56 -23.08
N ASN A 50 -1.98 17.16 -22.33
CA ASN A 50 -1.60 18.57 -22.42
C ASN A 50 -0.24 18.81 -23.10
N CYS A 51 0.37 17.81 -23.74
CA CYS A 51 1.62 18.00 -24.47
C CYS A 51 1.38 18.75 -25.79
N THR A 52 2.17 19.79 -26.03
CA THR A 52 2.13 20.53 -27.30
C THR A 52 3.13 19.95 -28.31
N PHE A 53 2.66 19.58 -29.49
CA PHE A 53 3.51 19.19 -30.62
C PHE A 53 3.85 20.41 -31.48
N LYS A 54 5.11 20.86 -31.45
CA LYS A 54 5.58 21.98 -32.29
C LYS A 54 6.09 21.54 -33.67
N LYS A 55 6.53 20.27 -33.83
CA LYS A 55 6.94 19.65 -35.11
C LYS A 55 6.53 18.18 -35.16
N SER A 56 6.37 17.62 -36.37
CA SER A 56 5.88 16.25 -36.62
C SER A 56 6.68 15.11 -35.95
N MET A 57 7.84 15.40 -35.33
CA MET A 57 8.67 14.43 -34.61
C MET A 57 9.24 14.93 -33.27
N GLN A 58 8.80 16.09 -32.76
CA GLN A 58 9.29 16.65 -31.50
C GLN A 58 8.10 17.02 -30.62
N HIS A 59 7.89 16.22 -29.58
CA HIS A 59 6.98 16.56 -28.49
C HIS A 59 7.77 17.33 -27.43
N GLU A 60 7.28 18.49 -27.04
CA GLU A 60 7.77 19.19 -25.85
C GLU A 60 6.91 18.69 -24.70
N CYS A 61 7.42 17.68 -24.00
CA CYS A 61 6.72 17.15 -22.84
C CYS A 61 6.78 18.19 -21.73
N VAL A 62 5.62 18.65 -21.27
CA VAL A 62 5.54 19.50 -20.07
C VAL A 62 6.07 18.75 -18.84
N HIS A 63 6.18 17.43 -18.89
CA HIS A 63 6.76 16.63 -17.81
C HIS A 63 8.29 16.50 -17.90
N VAL A 64 8.90 16.87 -19.02
CA VAL A 64 10.37 16.93 -19.17
C VAL A 64 10.82 18.34 -18.78
N HIS A 65 10.92 18.58 -17.48
CA HIS A 65 11.67 19.72 -16.95
C HIS A 65 13.12 19.27 -16.68
N GLU A 66 14.06 20.21 -16.71
CA GLU A 66 15.39 19.95 -16.15
C GLU A 66 15.19 19.47 -14.70
N ILE A 67 15.74 18.30 -14.37
CA ILE A 67 15.68 17.75 -13.01
C ILE A 67 16.56 18.66 -12.15
N THR A 68 15.94 19.69 -11.59
CA THR A 68 16.58 20.52 -10.57
C THR A 68 16.84 19.64 -9.35
N GLU A 69 17.94 19.89 -8.63
CA GLU A 69 18.34 19.10 -7.46
C GLU A 69 17.21 18.97 -6.43
N ALA A 70 16.44 20.04 -6.22
CA ALA A 70 15.27 20.05 -5.34
C ALA A 70 14.14 19.12 -5.80
N ALA A 71 13.78 19.15 -7.10
CA ALA A 71 12.72 18.30 -7.65
C ALA A 71 13.14 16.81 -7.69
N GLY A 72 14.41 16.54 -8.01
CA GLY A 72 14.95 15.18 -7.99
C GLY A 72 15.04 14.58 -6.59
N THR A 73 15.29 15.41 -5.57
CA THR A 73 15.34 14.98 -4.17
C THR A 73 13.94 14.69 -3.64
N GLU A 74 12.95 15.52 -3.96
CA GLU A 74 11.54 15.28 -3.58
C GLU A 74 11.00 13.96 -4.14
N GLU A 75 11.29 13.64 -5.41
CA GLU A 75 10.88 12.39 -6.03
C GLU A 75 11.58 11.17 -5.38
N ALA A 76 12.86 11.30 -5.07
CA ALA A 76 13.63 10.25 -4.39
C ALA A 76 13.12 10.00 -2.95
N GLU A 77 12.74 11.05 -2.22
CA GLU A 77 12.15 10.95 -0.88
C GLU A 77 10.78 10.27 -0.93
N ALA A 78 9.93 10.66 -1.87
CA ALA A 78 8.61 10.05 -2.05
C ALA A 78 8.70 8.55 -2.40
N ASP A 79 9.67 8.15 -3.22
CA ASP A 79 9.94 6.74 -3.53
C ASP A 79 10.44 5.96 -2.31
N ALA A 80 11.32 6.57 -1.50
CA ALA A 80 11.81 5.95 -0.28
C ALA A 80 10.71 5.74 0.77
N GLU A 81 9.81 6.71 0.92
CA GLU A 81 8.64 6.60 1.81
C GLU A 81 7.68 5.49 1.35
N TYR A 82 7.40 5.43 0.05
CA TYR A 82 6.58 4.36 -0.53
C TYR A 82 7.17 2.98 -0.24
N ASP A 83 8.48 2.81 -0.46
CA ASP A 83 9.16 1.55 -0.22
C ASP A 83 9.19 1.16 1.25
N SER A 84 9.37 2.14 2.14
CA SER A 84 9.32 1.92 3.59
C SER A 84 7.92 1.44 4.01
N ALA A 85 6.87 2.16 3.61
CA ALA A 85 5.49 1.81 3.95
C ALA A 85 5.08 0.43 3.42
N LEU A 86 5.52 0.08 2.20
CA LEU A 86 5.24 -1.23 1.63
C LEU A 86 5.95 -2.36 2.39
N LYS A 87 7.22 -2.17 2.75
CA LYS A 87 8.00 -3.14 3.55
C LYS A 87 7.40 -3.35 4.93
N GLU A 88 7.02 -2.28 5.61
CA GLU A 88 6.38 -2.35 6.93
C GLU A 88 5.05 -3.12 6.87
N ALA A 89 4.22 -2.84 5.88
CA ALA A 89 2.94 -3.53 5.74
C ALA A 89 3.14 -5.03 5.44
N ILE A 90 4.11 -5.40 4.59
CA ILE A 90 4.45 -6.80 4.32
C ILE A 90 4.96 -7.49 5.58
N LYS A 91 5.89 -6.85 6.31
CA LYS A 91 6.43 -7.39 7.54
C LYS A 91 5.33 -7.62 8.58
N GLY A 92 4.43 -6.65 8.76
CA GLY A 92 3.30 -6.81 9.68
C GLY A 92 2.38 -7.98 9.34
N VAL A 93 2.19 -8.29 8.04
CA VAL A 93 1.45 -9.50 7.62
C VAL A 93 2.24 -10.76 7.98
N GLN A 94 3.55 -10.78 7.71
CA GLN A 94 4.40 -11.93 8.02
C GLN A 94 4.44 -12.22 9.52
N ASP A 95 4.59 -11.19 10.35
CA ASP A 95 4.63 -11.32 11.81
C ASP A 95 3.33 -11.94 12.34
N VAL A 96 2.17 -11.50 11.82
CA VAL A 96 0.87 -12.08 12.18
C VAL A 96 0.75 -13.54 11.74
N VAL A 97 1.21 -13.89 10.53
CA VAL A 97 1.19 -15.28 10.05
C VAL A 97 2.06 -16.18 10.92
N THR A 98 3.25 -15.72 11.30
CA THR A 98 4.14 -16.46 12.21
C THR A 98 3.47 -16.70 13.56
N ALA A 99 2.89 -15.65 14.17
CA ALA A 99 2.20 -15.77 15.45
C ALA A 99 1.00 -16.74 15.39
N ILE A 100 0.24 -16.75 14.29
CA ILE A 100 -0.85 -17.70 14.09
C ILE A 100 -0.31 -19.13 14.03
N ASN A 101 0.77 -19.37 13.28
CA ASN A 101 1.34 -20.70 13.15
C ASN A 101 1.91 -21.22 14.47
N GLU A 102 2.59 -20.37 15.24
CA GLU A 102 3.06 -20.71 16.59
C GLU A 102 1.90 -21.12 17.49
N HIS A 103 0.81 -20.36 17.49
CA HIS A 103 -0.38 -20.67 18.27
C HIS A 103 -1.09 -21.96 17.82
N LEU A 104 -1.11 -22.25 16.52
CA LEU A 104 -1.66 -23.52 16.01
C LEU A 104 -0.84 -24.73 16.48
N GLU A 105 0.49 -24.59 16.56
CA GLU A 105 1.35 -25.65 17.08
C GLU A 105 1.13 -25.88 18.58
N GLU A 106 0.99 -24.81 19.38
CA GLU A 106 0.63 -24.92 20.80
C GLU A 106 -0.67 -25.71 21.00
N VAL A 107 -1.73 -25.33 20.28
CA VAL A 107 -3.03 -26.01 20.35
C VAL A 107 -2.92 -27.47 19.92
N ARG A 108 -2.12 -27.78 18.90
CA ARG A 108 -1.88 -29.18 18.49
C ARG A 108 -1.25 -30.01 19.61
N TYR A 109 -0.23 -29.49 20.28
CA TYR A 109 0.39 -30.19 21.41
C TYR A 109 -0.58 -30.39 22.58
N GLU A 110 -1.42 -29.40 22.87
CA GLU A 110 -2.44 -29.52 23.91
C GLU A 110 -3.48 -30.61 23.59
N ILE A 111 -3.93 -30.68 22.34
CA ILE A 111 -4.85 -31.75 21.88
C ILE A 111 -4.19 -33.12 22.03
N GLU A 112 -2.96 -33.29 21.54
CA GLU A 112 -2.22 -34.55 21.65
C GLU A 112 -2.05 -35.00 23.12
N ALA A 113 -1.82 -34.06 24.04
CA ALA A 113 -1.73 -34.36 25.47
C ALA A 113 -3.07 -34.78 26.09
N LEU A 114 -4.18 -34.19 25.64
CA LEU A 114 -5.53 -34.54 26.12
C LEU A 114 -6.03 -35.87 25.54
N GLU A 115 -5.68 -36.21 24.30
CA GLU A 115 -6.06 -37.46 23.65
C GLU A 115 -5.26 -38.68 24.16
N ALA A 116 -4.13 -38.45 24.81
CA ALA A 116 -3.30 -39.49 25.42
C ALA A 116 -3.80 -39.99 26.79
N VAL A 117 -4.93 -39.45 27.28
CA VAL A 117 -5.58 -39.79 28.57
C VAL A 117 -6.76 -40.74 28.35
#